data_AF-A0A8T6NJ56-F1
#
_entry.id   AF-A0A8T6NJ56-F1
#
_cell.length_a   1.000
_cell.length_b   1.000
_cell.length_c   1.000
_cell.angle_alpha   90.00
_cell.angle_beta   90.00
_cell.angle_gamma   90.00
#
_symmetry.space_group_name_H-M   'P 1'
#
loop_
_entity.id
_entity.type
_entity.pdbx_description
1 polymer ?
#
loop_
_entity_poly.entity_id
_entity_poly.type
_entity_poly.pdbx_seq_one_letter_code
_entity_poly.pdbx_strand_id
1 'polypeptide(L)'
;KESYENFAQRIARSDQESSSLQQSSSLQESEGILAFIDPPDPDDPQDHNKDGIYEVVLGYINTTIGDTRVPVPALPYSLAVTDTTSVNIADLSTIITPMDEVDPGRIHSDTDADGYINSVDPDDDGDSIYSQYETRPPPQISARGRASGDFDGDEIPDYLDPDDENDGVFTQYENPDPNGDKNADDAQDTDADGLPDFYDIDDDGDGIITPFENPDPNFDGNPKDALDTDGDGIPDFIDSDDDNDGIPTLHEIGDKEGEYKDFDNDGIPDYLDADDDNDGIPTIIEIDTEATELADKLSDLDGDGIPNYLDTEDDGDGKKSIDEDLNLNGDSTDDDSDGDGIFDAYESTL
;
A
#
# COMPACT_ATOMS: atom_id res chain seq x y z
N LYS A 1 -21.87 6.04 28.15
CA LYS A 1 -22.86 7.06 27.73
C LYS A 1 -22.88 8.20 28.73
N GLU A 2 -22.02 9.20 28.53
CA GLU A 2 -22.24 10.61 28.89
C GLU A 2 -21.49 11.47 27.86
N SER A 3 -22.05 12.65 27.57
CA SER A 3 -21.97 13.42 26.31
C SER A 3 -20.82 14.44 26.26
N TYR A 4 -20.31 14.67 25.03
CA TYR A 4 -19.18 15.54 24.63
C TYR A 4 -19.36 17.07 24.81
N GLU A 5 -20.44 17.54 25.43
CA GLU A 5 -20.76 18.99 25.45
C GLU A 5 -20.21 19.80 26.65
N ASN A 6 -19.59 19.17 27.66
CA ASN A 6 -19.12 19.90 28.85
C ASN A 6 -17.65 20.39 28.80
N PHE A 7 -16.88 20.09 27.75
CA PHE A 7 -15.47 20.46 27.69
C PHE A 7 -15.25 21.91 27.21
N ALA A 8 -16.10 22.42 26.30
CA ALA A 8 -15.95 23.74 25.70
C ALA A 8 -16.13 24.92 26.67
N GLN A 9 -16.78 24.73 27.83
CA GLN A 9 -17.02 25.83 28.78
C GLN A 9 -15.89 26.07 29.80
N ARG A 10 -14.84 25.22 29.85
CA ARG A 10 -13.70 25.44 30.76
C ARG A 10 -12.57 26.28 30.17
N ILE A 11 -12.39 26.27 28.85
CA ILE A 11 -11.33 27.02 28.16
C ILE A 11 -11.57 28.54 28.25
N ALA A 12 -12.82 28.99 28.20
CA ALA A 12 -13.14 30.43 28.16
C ALA A 12 -12.94 31.21 29.48
N ARG A 13 -12.46 30.57 30.56
CA ARG A 13 -12.36 31.22 31.89
C ARG A 13 -10.93 31.47 32.39
N SER A 14 -9.90 30.96 31.72
CA SER A 14 -8.49 31.21 32.08
C SER A 14 -7.89 32.45 31.41
N ASP A 15 -8.48 32.97 30.33
CA ASP A 15 -7.91 34.07 29.53
C ASP A 15 -8.05 35.49 30.13
N GLN A 16 -8.51 35.63 31.37
CA GLN A 16 -8.77 36.95 31.98
C GLN A 16 -7.78 37.39 33.07
N GLU A 17 -6.82 36.57 33.48
CA GLU A 17 -5.85 37.00 34.52
C GLU A 17 -4.41 36.59 34.21
N SER A 18 -3.76 37.30 33.28
CA SER A 18 -2.29 37.55 33.34
C SER A 18 -1.83 38.47 32.21
N SER A 19 -2.11 39.76 32.35
CA SER A 19 -1.41 40.82 31.59
C SER A 19 -0.35 41.47 32.48
N SER A 20 0.93 41.12 32.28
CA SER A 20 2.06 42.04 32.44
C SER A 20 3.37 41.45 31.86
N LEU A 21 3.80 41.97 30.70
CA LEU A 21 5.18 42.36 30.29
C LEU A 21 6.36 41.56 30.90
N GLN A 22 7.27 40.89 30.17
CA GLN A 22 8.06 41.34 29.01
C GLN A 22 8.87 40.18 28.35
N GLN A 23 8.74 40.00 27.03
CA GLN A 23 9.79 39.70 26.03
C GLN A 23 10.83 38.57 26.28
N SER A 24 10.56 37.36 25.76
CA SER A 24 11.57 36.45 25.18
C SER A 24 10.91 35.52 24.15
N SER A 25 11.64 35.25 23.07
CA SER A 25 11.45 34.27 21.98
C SER A 25 10.19 33.39 22.01
N SER A 26 9.49 33.36 20.87
CA SER A 26 8.43 32.39 20.54
C SER A 26 8.90 30.96 20.79
N LEU A 27 8.53 30.39 21.94
CA LEU A 27 8.47 28.95 22.12
C LEU A 27 7.20 28.50 21.42
N GLN A 28 7.34 27.74 20.34
CA GLN A 28 6.23 26.97 19.76
C GLN A 28 6.06 25.78 20.70
N GLU A 29 5.08 25.86 21.60
CA GLU A 29 4.77 24.75 22.50
C GLU A 29 3.97 23.70 21.69
N SER A 30 4.63 22.62 21.29
CA SER A 30 3.96 21.40 20.83
C SER A 30 3.59 20.58 22.07
N GLU A 31 2.29 20.38 22.29
CA GLU A 31 1.80 19.54 23.39
C GLU A 31 1.60 18.09 22.88
N GLY A 32 2.05 17.11 23.66
CA GLY A 32 1.87 15.67 23.39
C GLY A 32 1.33 14.92 24.62
N ILE A 33 0.62 13.81 24.39
CA ILE A 33 0.09 12.96 25.46
C ILE A 33 0.90 11.67 25.51
N LEU A 34 1.65 11.45 26.59
CA LEU A 34 2.23 10.15 26.89
C LEU A 34 1.18 9.31 27.64
N ALA A 35 0.65 8.28 26.96
CA ALA A 35 -0.26 7.31 27.55
C ALA A 35 0.40 5.93 27.61
N PHE A 36 0.32 5.26 28.75
CA PHE A 36 0.77 3.87 28.87
C PHE A 36 -0.37 2.94 28.41
N ILE A 37 -0.06 2.02 27.49
CA ILE A 37 -0.99 0.96 27.07
C ILE A 37 -1.35 0.08 28.29
N ASP A 38 -0.32 -0.30 29.06
CA ASP A 38 -0.46 -0.89 30.39
C ASP A 38 0.14 0.07 31.43
N PRO A 39 -0.67 0.59 32.38
CA PRO A 39 -0.16 1.49 33.41
C PRO A 39 0.95 0.82 34.23
N PRO A 40 2.03 1.55 34.58
CA PRO A 40 3.18 0.96 35.24
C PRO A 40 2.80 0.24 36.54
N ASP A 41 3.27 -1.00 36.74
CA ASP A 41 3.07 -1.78 37.98
C ASP A 41 3.99 -1.25 39.11
N PRO A 42 3.49 -0.51 40.10
CA PRO A 42 4.33 0.06 41.15
C PRO A 42 5.06 -1.00 42.00
N ASP A 43 4.64 -2.26 41.96
CA ASP A 43 5.27 -3.38 42.67
C ASP A 43 6.28 -4.16 41.79
N ASP A 44 6.24 -3.98 40.47
CA ASP A 44 7.19 -4.54 39.49
C ASP A 44 7.56 -3.50 38.41
N PRO A 45 8.30 -2.45 38.78
CA PRO A 45 8.80 -1.52 37.79
C PRO A 45 9.78 -2.23 36.87
N GLN A 46 9.58 -2.11 35.55
CA GLN A 46 10.62 -2.41 34.55
C GLN A 46 11.76 -1.39 34.71
N ASP A 47 12.45 -1.52 35.83
CA ASP A 47 13.45 -0.63 36.37
C ASP A 47 14.80 -1.27 36.06
N HIS A 48 15.40 -0.78 34.97
CA HIS A 48 16.63 -1.35 34.42
C HIS A 48 17.79 -1.24 35.40
N ASN A 49 17.77 -0.24 36.29
CA ASN A 49 18.86 0.07 37.20
C ASN A 49 18.60 -0.43 38.65
N LYS A 50 17.36 -0.84 38.95
CA LYS A 50 16.85 -1.35 40.24
C LYS A 50 16.79 -0.32 41.37
N ASP A 51 16.56 0.97 41.08
CA ASP A 51 16.43 2.07 42.05
C ASP A 51 14.98 2.44 42.45
N GLY A 52 13.98 1.81 41.86
CA GLY A 52 12.56 2.03 42.07
C GLY A 52 11.98 3.18 41.24
N ILE A 53 12.66 3.62 40.18
CA ILE A 53 12.23 4.67 39.25
C ILE A 53 12.02 4.04 37.87
N TYR A 54 10.94 4.43 37.19
CA TYR A 54 10.72 4.08 35.78
C TYR A 54 11.50 5.02 34.88
N GLU A 55 12.34 4.47 34.01
CA GLU A 55 12.97 5.24 32.95
C GLU A 55 12.11 5.27 31.69
N VAL A 56 11.81 6.48 31.21
CA VAL A 56 11.20 6.70 29.88
C VAL A 56 12.20 7.50 29.07
N VAL A 57 12.54 6.99 27.88
CA VAL A 57 13.35 7.71 26.89
C VAL A 57 12.39 8.43 25.96
N LEU A 58 12.63 9.73 25.75
CA LEU A 58 11.88 10.55 24.81
C LEU A 58 12.85 11.01 23.72
N GLY A 59 12.62 10.51 22.51
CA GLY A 59 13.32 10.97 21.30
C GLY A 59 12.69 12.26 20.79
N TYR A 60 13.51 13.11 20.18
CA TYR A 60 13.03 14.25 19.41
C TYR A 60 13.53 14.06 17.98
N ILE A 61 12.61 14.08 17.03
CA ILE A 61 12.90 13.91 15.61
C ILE A 61 12.96 15.31 14.99
N ASN A 62 13.98 15.54 14.17
CA ASN A 62 14.05 16.74 13.34
C ASN A 62 13.54 16.38 11.95
N THR A 63 12.32 16.79 11.63
CA THR A 63 11.68 16.50 10.34
C THR A 63 12.00 17.53 9.26
N THR A 64 12.88 18.52 9.54
CA THR A 64 13.22 19.56 8.59
C THR A 64 14.53 19.24 7.85
N ILE A 65 14.42 18.93 6.56
CA ILE A 65 15.56 18.65 5.66
C ILE A 65 16.65 19.72 5.78
N GLY A 66 17.87 19.26 6.05
CA GLY A 66 19.05 20.12 6.14
C GLY A 66 19.04 21.08 7.33
N ASP A 67 18.06 21.01 8.25
CA ASP A 67 18.17 21.74 9.50
C ASP A 67 19.25 21.09 10.35
N THR A 68 20.37 21.77 10.46
CA THR A 68 21.50 21.33 11.28
C THR A 68 21.27 21.67 12.75
N ARG A 69 20.03 21.67 13.25
CA ARG A 69 19.72 22.02 14.64
C ARG A 69 18.68 21.06 15.18
N VAL A 70 18.94 20.56 16.38
CA VAL A 70 18.05 19.60 17.04
C VAL A 70 17.63 20.13 18.41
N PRO A 71 16.36 19.91 18.81
CA PRO A 71 15.90 20.24 20.16
C PRO A 71 16.47 19.23 21.16
N VAL A 72 17.48 19.64 21.93
CA VAL A 72 18.09 18.79 22.97
C VAL A 72 17.45 19.09 24.33
N PRO A 73 16.92 18.09 25.06
CA PRO A 73 16.43 18.28 26.42
C PRO A 73 17.47 18.94 27.32
N ALA A 74 17.10 20.07 27.92
CA ALA A 74 18.04 20.87 28.70
C ALA A 74 18.50 20.17 29.98
N LEU A 75 17.60 19.41 30.62
CA LEU A 75 17.80 18.71 31.87
C LEU A 75 16.96 17.43 31.92
N PRO A 76 17.44 16.36 32.58
CA PRO A 76 16.59 15.22 32.91
C PRO A 76 15.42 15.69 33.79
N TYR A 77 14.20 15.26 33.45
CA TYR A 77 12.99 15.58 34.20
C TYR A 77 12.53 14.34 34.97
N SER A 78 12.13 14.53 36.23
CA SER A 78 11.56 13.46 37.05
C SER A 78 10.16 13.88 37.48
N LEU A 79 9.17 13.05 37.14
CA LEU A 79 7.79 13.26 37.52
C LEU A 79 7.38 12.25 38.59
N ALA A 80 6.91 12.74 39.73
CA ALA A 80 6.32 11.89 40.76
C ALA A 80 4.80 11.84 40.59
N VAL A 81 4.27 10.71 40.13
CA VAL A 81 2.82 10.50 40.02
C VAL A 81 2.27 10.11 41.39
N THR A 82 1.67 11.06 42.10
CA THR A 82 1.14 10.84 43.46
C THR A 82 -0.37 10.55 43.51
N ASP A 83 -1.09 10.79 42.41
CA ASP A 83 -2.53 10.64 42.28
C ASP A 83 -2.88 10.16 40.86
N THR A 84 -3.62 9.05 40.76
CA THR A 84 -4.04 8.44 39.49
C THR A 84 -5.29 9.09 38.90
N THR A 85 -5.87 10.09 39.57
CA THR A 85 -7.09 10.78 39.15
C THR A 85 -6.85 12.16 38.54
N SER A 86 -5.60 12.62 38.55
CA SER A 86 -5.18 13.91 38.00
C SER A 86 -4.22 13.74 36.81
N VAL A 87 -4.39 14.58 35.79
CA VAL A 87 -3.40 14.72 34.71
C VAL A 87 -2.15 15.40 35.28
N ASN A 88 -1.00 14.76 35.12
CA ASN A 88 0.29 15.31 35.49
C ASN A 88 0.97 15.85 34.21
N ILE A 89 1.51 17.07 34.26
CA ILE A 89 2.13 17.72 33.11
C ILE A 89 3.65 17.72 33.32
N ALA A 90 4.39 17.27 32.30
CA ALA A 90 5.83 17.40 32.23
C ALA A 90 6.18 18.53 31.25
N ASP A 91 6.88 19.56 31.74
CA ASP A 91 7.40 20.63 30.89
C ASP A 91 8.82 20.24 30.45
N LEU A 92 8.93 19.74 29.23
CA LEU A 92 10.18 19.26 28.65
C LEU A 92 10.81 20.36 27.79
N SER A 93 11.42 21.34 28.46
CA SER A 93 12.12 22.41 27.76
C SER A 93 13.32 21.87 26.98
N THR A 94 13.34 22.13 25.68
CA THR A 94 14.47 21.80 24.81
C THR A 94 15.29 23.04 24.48
N ILE A 95 16.58 22.83 24.21
CA ILE A 95 17.49 23.84 23.69
C ILE A 95 17.77 23.45 22.24
N ILE A 96 17.41 24.34 21.32
CA ILE A 96 17.79 24.20 19.91
C ILE A 96 19.32 24.28 19.83
N THR A 97 19.95 23.15 19.51
CA THR A 97 21.39 22.97 19.53
C THR A 97 21.88 22.67 18.12
N PRO A 98 22.88 23.38 17.58
CA PRO A 98 23.52 23.02 16.32
C PRO A 98 24.05 21.58 16.34
N MET A 99 23.87 20.84 15.26
CA MET A 99 24.17 19.41 15.15
C MET A 99 25.64 19.10 15.45
N ASP A 100 26.55 19.99 15.09
CA ASP A 100 27.99 19.88 15.38
C ASP A 100 28.34 20.07 16.86
N GLU A 101 27.40 20.58 17.67
CA GLU A 101 27.53 20.76 19.12
C GLU A 101 26.77 19.68 19.93
N VAL A 102 25.99 18.83 19.28
CA VAL A 102 25.22 17.75 19.92
C VAL A 102 26.15 16.57 20.20
N ASP A 103 25.97 15.93 21.36
CA ASP A 103 26.66 14.69 21.69
C ASP A 103 26.23 13.59 20.69
N PRO A 104 27.12 13.03 19.85
CA PRO A 104 26.76 12.02 18.88
C PRO A 104 26.12 10.77 19.51
N GLY A 105 26.44 10.48 20.77
CA GLY A 105 25.80 9.39 21.51
C GLY A 105 24.34 9.67 21.92
N ARG A 106 23.77 10.82 21.53
CA ARG A 106 22.37 11.22 21.75
C ARG A 106 21.57 11.38 20.46
N ILE A 107 22.22 11.27 19.30
CA ILE A 107 21.58 11.28 18.00
C ILE A 107 21.35 9.82 17.64
N HIS A 108 20.09 9.42 17.55
CA HIS A 108 19.68 8.02 17.41
C HIS A 108 18.72 7.81 16.23
N SER A 109 18.76 8.70 15.23
CA SER A 109 18.02 8.50 13.97
C SER A 109 18.95 7.75 13.03
N ASP A 110 18.55 6.52 12.72
CA ASP A 110 19.20 5.50 11.88
C ASP A 110 18.00 4.70 11.36
N THR A 111 17.30 5.28 10.36
CA THR A 111 15.95 4.84 9.95
C THR A 111 16.00 3.42 9.39
N ASP A 112 17.00 3.11 8.57
CA ASP A 112 17.23 1.79 7.97
C ASP A 112 18.02 0.80 8.88
N ALA A 113 18.56 1.30 10.00
CA ALA A 113 19.37 0.56 10.95
C ALA A 113 20.69 -0.03 10.37
N ASP A 114 21.26 0.59 9.34
CA ASP A 114 22.53 0.15 8.75
C ASP A 114 23.77 0.57 9.58
N GLY A 115 23.56 1.45 10.56
CA GLY A 115 24.56 1.93 11.51
C GLY A 115 25.21 3.26 11.14
N TYR A 116 24.77 3.93 10.08
CA TYR A 116 24.92 5.37 9.93
C TYR A 116 23.79 6.10 10.67
N ILE A 117 23.88 7.42 10.71
CA ILE A 117 22.80 8.23 11.28
C ILE A 117 22.30 9.08 10.13
N ASN A 118 20.99 9.28 10.00
CA ASN A 118 20.36 9.95 8.85
C ASN A 118 21.11 11.23 8.42
N SER A 119 21.56 12.04 9.39
CA SER A 119 22.32 13.27 9.09
C SER A 119 23.65 13.12 8.31
N VAL A 120 24.18 11.89 8.20
CA VAL A 120 25.38 11.56 7.43
C VAL A 120 25.17 10.36 6.50
N ASP A 121 23.98 9.77 6.55
CA ASP A 121 23.59 8.67 5.69
C ASP A 121 23.22 9.24 4.31
N PRO A 122 23.71 8.67 3.20
CA PRO A 122 23.22 9.02 1.88
C PRO A 122 21.86 8.44 1.51
N ASP A 123 21.36 7.42 2.23
CA ASP A 123 20.23 6.53 1.91
C ASP A 123 19.47 6.27 3.22
N ASP A 124 18.73 7.28 3.69
CA ASP A 124 18.24 7.34 5.08
C ASP A 124 17.28 6.18 5.44
N ASP A 125 16.37 5.77 4.54
CA ASP A 125 15.39 4.68 4.69
C ASP A 125 15.87 3.32 4.15
N GLY A 126 16.99 3.29 3.43
CA GLY A 126 17.62 2.08 2.94
C GLY A 126 16.91 1.48 1.72
N ASP A 127 16.11 2.26 1.01
CA ASP A 127 15.35 1.84 -0.17
C ASP A 127 16.22 1.64 -1.43
N SER A 128 17.50 2.01 -1.34
CA SER A 128 18.50 2.00 -2.40
C SER A 128 18.53 3.22 -3.32
N ILE A 129 17.70 4.22 -3.10
CA ILE A 129 17.76 5.55 -3.69
C ILE A 129 18.53 6.45 -2.71
N TYR A 130 19.35 7.38 -3.21
CA TYR A 130 19.96 8.36 -2.29
C TYR A 130 19.01 9.50 -2.01
N SER A 131 18.74 9.80 -0.73
CA SER A 131 17.83 10.84 -0.21
C SER A 131 17.89 12.22 -0.90
N GLN A 132 19.02 12.56 -1.52
CA GLN A 132 19.11 13.75 -2.38
C GLN A 132 18.27 13.68 -3.68
N TYR A 133 17.75 12.50 -4.04
CA TYR A 133 16.96 12.23 -5.22
C TYR A 133 15.48 12.11 -4.89
N GLU A 134 15.07 11.54 -3.75
CA GLU A 134 13.66 11.58 -3.28
C GLU A 134 13.25 12.97 -2.77
N THR A 135 14.19 13.82 -2.32
CA THR A 135 13.87 15.22 -1.96
C THR A 135 13.46 16.10 -3.15
N ARG A 136 13.45 15.56 -4.38
CA ARG A 136 12.87 16.23 -5.53
C ARG A 136 11.37 15.97 -5.51
N PRO A 137 10.53 17.01 -5.67
CA PRO A 137 9.09 16.76 -5.77
C PRO A 137 8.87 15.73 -6.89
N PRO A 138 8.03 14.71 -6.64
CA PRO A 138 7.68 13.72 -7.65
C PRO A 138 7.15 14.41 -8.93
N PRO A 139 6.91 13.66 -10.02
CA PRO A 139 6.02 14.11 -11.09
C PRO A 139 4.78 14.80 -10.50
N GLN A 140 4.12 15.70 -11.24
CA GLN A 140 3.14 16.67 -10.70
C GLN A 140 1.84 16.06 -10.09
N ILE A 141 1.85 14.79 -9.75
CA ILE A 141 0.79 13.94 -9.28
C ILE A 141 1.34 13.29 -8.01
N SER A 142 0.90 13.72 -6.85
CA SER A 142 0.91 12.86 -5.67
C SER A 142 -0.47 12.26 -5.53
N ALA A 143 -0.62 11.17 -4.77
CA ALA A 143 -1.92 10.57 -4.47
C ALA A 143 -2.95 11.61 -3.92
N ARG A 144 -2.48 12.73 -3.34
CA ARG A 144 -3.31 13.84 -2.83
C ARG A 144 -3.25 15.13 -3.65
N GLY A 145 -2.67 15.11 -4.85
CA GLY A 145 -2.57 16.25 -5.78
C GLY A 145 -1.74 17.42 -5.26
N ARG A 146 -0.73 17.16 -4.42
CA ARG A 146 0.22 18.15 -3.90
C ARG A 146 1.64 17.63 -4.03
N ALA A 147 2.50 18.40 -4.67
CA ALA A 147 3.95 18.22 -4.59
C ALA A 147 4.42 18.53 -3.15
N SER A 148 4.29 17.56 -2.26
CA SER A 148 5.09 17.37 -1.05
C SER A 148 6.10 16.26 -1.37
N GLY A 149 7.29 16.30 -0.79
CA GLY A 149 8.15 15.10 -0.74
C GLY A 149 7.72 14.32 0.49
N ASP A 150 6.52 13.76 0.37
CA ASP A 150 5.62 13.07 1.33
C ASP A 150 4.42 12.69 0.44
N PHE A 151 4.58 11.57 -0.27
CA PHE A 151 3.74 11.14 -1.39
C PHE A 151 2.35 10.71 -0.90
N ASP A 152 2.30 9.84 0.10
CA ASP A 152 1.06 9.34 0.69
C ASP A 152 0.38 10.36 1.64
N GLY A 153 1.14 11.32 2.18
CA GLY A 153 0.67 12.36 3.08
C GLY A 153 0.52 11.92 4.54
N ASP A 154 1.30 10.98 5.05
CA ASP A 154 1.28 10.54 6.45
C ASP A 154 2.15 11.39 7.41
N GLU A 155 2.83 12.41 6.87
CA GLU A 155 3.78 13.31 7.55
C GLU A 155 5.22 12.77 7.70
N ILE A 156 5.52 11.60 7.13
CA ILE A 156 6.87 11.09 6.89
C ILE A 156 7.28 11.55 5.49
N PRO A 157 8.41 12.26 5.35
CA PRO A 157 8.91 12.60 4.03
C PRO A 157 9.46 11.38 3.31
N ASP A 158 9.31 11.33 1.98
CA ASP A 158 9.72 10.19 1.14
C ASP A 158 11.12 9.64 1.48
N TYR A 159 12.12 10.51 1.59
CA TYR A 159 13.50 10.12 1.98
C TYR A 159 13.69 9.53 3.39
N LEU A 160 12.62 9.34 4.15
CA LEU A 160 12.59 8.70 5.46
C LEU A 160 11.52 7.60 5.52
N ASP A 161 10.82 7.37 4.41
CA ASP A 161 9.69 6.48 4.30
C ASP A 161 10.11 5.24 3.49
N PRO A 162 10.10 4.04 4.09
CA PRO A 162 10.42 2.83 3.35
C PRO A 162 9.30 2.35 2.41
N ASP A 163 8.11 2.98 2.45
CA ASP A 163 6.88 2.63 1.72
C ASP A 163 6.16 3.94 1.33
N ASP A 164 6.65 4.59 0.27
CA ASP A 164 6.34 5.97 -0.11
C ASP A 164 4.84 6.20 -0.43
N GLU A 165 4.17 5.17 -0.92
CA GLU A 165 2.77 5.09 -1.34
C GLU A 165 1.85 4.44 -0.30
N ASN A 166 2.44 3.80 0.72
CA ASN A 166 1.76 3.08 1.79
C ASN A 166 0.87 1.96 1.25
N ASP A 167 1.37 1.22 0.27
CA ASP A 167 0.64 0.14 -0.39
C ASP A 167 0.89 -1.25 0.24
N GLY A 168 1.94 -1.34 1.07
CA GLY A 168 2.36 -2.55 1.78
C GLY A 168 3.60 -3.23 1.19
N VAL A 169 4.10 -2.78 0.04
CA VAL A 169 5.38 -3.17 -0.53
C VAL A 169 6.40 -2.09 -0.17
N PHE A 170 7.59 -2.48 0.29
CA PHE A 170 8.63 -1.47 0.51
C PHE A 170 9.30 -1.10 -0.82
N THR A 171 9.58 0.19 -0.99
CA THR A 171 10.27 0.79 -2.16
C THR A 171 11.48 -0.01 -2.63
N GLN A 172 12.27 -0.58 -1.71
CA GLN A 172 13.41 -1.43 -2.06
C GLN A 172 13.08 -2.69 -2.89
N TYR A 173 11.83 -3.12 -2.93
CA TYR A 173 11.35 -4.32 -3.63
C TYR A 173 10.65 -4.02 -4.95
N GLU A 174 10.37 -2.76 -5.25
CA GLU A 174 9.71 -2.29 -6.47
C GLU A 174 10.70 -1.82 -7.54
N ASN A 175 11.93 -2.36 -7.45
CA ASN A 175 12.99 -2.11 -8.42
C ASN A 175 13.24 -0.60 -8.73
N PRO A 176 13.50 0.22 -7.69
CA PRO A 176 13.58 1.68 -7.81
C PRO A 176 14.84 2.19 -8.54
N ASP A 177 15.90 1.36 -8.62
CA ASP A 177 17.16 1.70 -9.30
C ASP A 177 17.72 0.47 -10.06
N PRO A 178 17.19 0.16 -11.26
CA PRO A 178 17.62 -1.00 -12.03
C PRO A 178 19.10 -0.97 -12.44
N ASN A 179 19.69 0.22 -12.61
CA ASN A 179 21.09 0.36 -13.04
C ASN A 179 22.10 0.42 -11.87
N GLY A 180 21.64 0.65 -10.65
CA GLY A 180 22.44 0.67 -9.43
C GLY A 180 23.27 1.95 -9.22
N ASP A 181 22.90 3.08 -9.83
CA ASP A 181 23.61 4.36 -9.69
C ASP A 181 23.05 5.29 -8.61
N LYS A 182 22.11 4.76 -7.82
CA LYS A 182 21.46 5.37 -6.66
C LYS A 182 20.51 6.50 -7.00
N ASN A 183 19.99 6.53 -8.22
CA ASN A 183 19.06 7.55 -8.71
C ASN A 183 17.92 6.87 -9.45
N ALA A 184 16.67 7.16 -9.06
CA ALA A 184 15.48 6.52 -9.62
C ALA A 184 15.03 7.08 -10.98
N ASP A 185 15.96 7.52 -11.85
CA ASP A 185 15.59 8.06 -13.16
C ASP A 185 15.32 6.99 -14.23
N ASP A 186 15.53 5.73 -13.88
CA ASP A 186 15.23 4.54 -14.67
C ASP A 186 14.48 3.47 -13.88
N ALA A 187 13.79 3.88 -12.80
CA ALA A 187 12.91 3.03 -12.02
C ALA A 187 11.89 2.26 -12.89
N GLN A 188 11.41 1.14 -12.35
CA GLN A 188 10.30 0.41 -12.95
C GLN A 188 9.02 1.26 -12.97
N ASP A 189 8.24 1.09 -14.03
CA ASP A 189 7.00 1.79 -14.37
C ASP A 189 6.21 0.76 -15.18
N THR A 190 5.47 -0.09 -14.47
CA THR A 190 4.93 -1.36 -14.97
C THR A 190 3.81 -1.11 -16.00
N ASP A 191 2.90 -0.18 -15.75
CA ASP A 191 1.82 0.21 -16.66
C ASP A 191 2.22 1.27 -17.72
N ALA A 192 3.40 1.90 -17.56
CA ALA A 192 3.94 2.94 -18.42
C ALA A 192 3.12 4.26 -18.44
N ASP A 193 2.43 4.61 -17.35
CA ASP A 193 1.72 5.88 -17.20
C ASP A 193 2.65 7.08 -16.93
N GLY A 194 3.88 6.78 -16.46
CA GLY A 194 4.93 7.72 -16.15
C GLY A 194 5.12 8.04 -14.66
N LEU A 195 4.42 7.35 -13.77
CA LEU A 195 4.77 7.15 -12.37
C LEU A 195 5.59 5.85 -12.24
N PRO A 196 6.69 5.85 -11.49
CA PRO A 196 7.34 4.59 -11.15
C PRO A 196 6.51 3.83 -10.11
N ASP A 197 6.64 2.50 -10.07
CA ASP A 197 5.87 1.60 -9.19
C ASP A 197 5.84 2.10 -7.71
N PHE A 198 6.99 2.44 -7.12
CA PHE A 198 7.11 3.03 -5.77
C PHE A 198 6.55 4.48 -5.59
N TYR A 199 5.83 4.99 -6.59
CA TYR A 199 5.04 6.22 -6.55
C TYR A 199 3.73 6.04 -7.34
N ASP A 200 3.30 4.80 -7.52
CA ASP A 200 1.99 4.41 -8.02
C ASP A 200 1.23 3.68 -6.90
N ILE A 201 -0.08 3.50 -7.05
CA ILE A 201 -0.90 2.73 -6.10
C ILE A 201 -1.66 1.61 -6.81
N ASP A 202 -1.39 1.45 -8.11
CA ASP A 202 -2.06 0.62 -9.11
C ASP A 202 -0.99 0.35 -10.18
N ASP A 203 0.05 -0.42 -9.81
CA ASP A 203 1.33 -0.48 -10.53
C ASP A 203 1.19 -0.99 -11.97
N ASP A 204 0.23 -1.88 -12.21
CA ASP A 204 -0.06 -2.46 -13.52
C ASP A 204 -1.22 -1.75 -14.26
N GLY A 205 -1.89 -0.82 -13.60
CA GLY A 205 -2.93 0.03 -14.16
C GLY A 205 -4.20 -0.75 -14.53
N ASP A 206 -4.46 -1.88 -13.88
CA ASP A 206 -5.61 -2.73 -14.16
C ASP A 206 -6.91 -2.23 -13.47
N GLY A 207 -6.78 -1.27 -12.56
CA GLY A 207 -7.89 -0.64 -11.86
C GLY A 207 -8.27 -1.27 -10.52
N ILE A 208 -7.56 -2.32 -10.09
CA ILE A 208 -7.44 -2.75 -8.70
C ILE A 208 -6.18 -2.07 -8.15
N ILE A 209 -6.27 -1.55 -6.92
CA ILE A 209 -5.10 -0.89 -6.32
C ILE A 209 -4.28 -1.93 -5.59
N THR A 210 -2.95 -1.82 -5.65
CA THR A 210 -1.96 -2.75 -5.07
C THR A 210 -2.37 -3.27 -3.67
N PRO A 211 -2.86 -2.45 -2.71
CA PRO A 211 -3.27 -2.92 -1.39
C PRO A 211 -4.43 -3.94 -1.36
N PHE A 212 -5.19 -4.07 -2.47
CA PHE A 212 -6.32 -4.97 -2.60
C PHE A 212 -6.00 -6.27 -3.32
N GLU A 213 -4.81 -6.40 -3.92
CA GLU A 213 -4.29 -7.63 -4.53
C GLU A 213 -3.43 -8.46 -3.59
N ASN A 214 -3.42 -8.09 -2.30
CA ASN A 214 -2.72 -8.84 -1.25
C ASN A 214 -1.20 -9.02 -1.55
N PRO A 215 -0.47 -7.90 -1.74
CA PRO A 215 0.93 -7.87 -2.21
C PRO A 215 1.92 -8.33 -1.13
N ASP A 216 1.53 -8.21 0.15
CA ASP A 216 2.29 -8.74 1.28
C ASP A 216 1.35 -9.33 2.36
N PRO A 217 1.07 -10.64 2.30
CA PRO A 217 0.17 -11.29 3.26
C PRO A 217 0.74 -11.39 4.68
N ASN A 218 2.06 -11.22 4.84
CA ASN A 218 2.75 -11.42 6.11
C ASN A 218 3.09 -10.10 6.82
N PHE A 219 2.97 -8.97 6.12
CA PHE A 219 3.19 -7.60 6.59
C PHE A 219 4.65 -7.34 7.02
N ASP A 220 5.62 -7.86 6.27
CA ASP A 220 7.05 -7.58 6.42
C ASP A 220 7.65 -6.65 5.33
N GLY A 221 6.79 -6.10 4.46
CA GLY A 221 7.10 -5.23 3.34
C GLY A 221 7.66 -5.95 2.13
N ASN A 222 7.87 -7.28 2.20
CA ASN A 222 8.53 -8.05 1.14
C ASN A 222 7.53 -8.86 0.32
N PRO A 223 7.38 -8.61 -0.99
CA PRO A 223 6.35 -9.25 -1.82
C PRO A 223 6.71 -10.71 -2.20
N LYS A 224 7.59 -11.39 -1.46
CA LYS A 224 8.00 -12.78 -1.75
C LYS A 224 6.88 -13.80 -1.60
N ASP A 225 5.87 -13.46 -0.81
CA ASP A 225 4.67 -14.27 -0.61
C ASP A 225 3.41 -13.55 -1.06
N ALA A 226 3.55 -12.54 -1.93
CA ALA A 226 2.45 -11.92 -2.67
C ALA A 226 1.53 -12.97 -3.31
N LEU A 227 0.28 -12.59 -3.53
CA LEU A 227 -0.63 -13.38 -4.36
C LEU A 227 -0.08 -13.45 -5.80
N ASP A 228 -0.27 -14.60 -6.42
CA ASP A 228 0.19 -14.99 -7.77
C ASP A 228 -0.83 -16.04 -8.20
N THR A 229 -1.94 -15.55 -8.78
CA THR A 229 -3.18 -16.29 -8.96
C THR A 229 -3.03 -17.39 -10.01
N ASP A 230 -2.36 -17.08 -11.13
CA ASP A 230 -2.08 -18.03 -12.20
C ASP A 230 -0.81 -18.90 -11.97
N GLY A 231 0.09 -18.45 -11.10
CA GLY A 231 1.34 -19.14 -10.75
C GLY A 231 2.46 -19.00 -11.79
N ASP A 232 2.47 -17.96 -12.62
CA ASP A 232 3.54 -17.71 -13.59
C ASP A 232 4.80 -17.08 -12.98
N GLY A 233 4.67 -16.53 -11.78
CA GLY A 233 5.72 -15.91 -10.99
C GLY A 233 5.78 -14.38 -11.09
N ILE A 234 4.80 -13.74 -11.72
CA ILE A 234 4.46 -12.32 -11.62
C ILE A 234 3.33 -12.21 -10.57
N PRO A 235 3.53 -11.47 -9.48
CA PRO A 235 2.46 -11.22 -8.53
C PRO A 235 1.32 -10.40 -9.13
N ASP A 236 0.09 -10.65 -8.67
CA ASP A 236 -1.15 -10.02 -9.13
C ASP A 236 -1.01 -8.48 -9.22
N PHE A 237 -0.49 -7.83 -8.18
CA PHE A 237 -0.32 -6.35 -8.15
C PHE A 237 0.60 -5.75 -9.23
N ILE A 238 1.33 -6.56 -10.00
CA ILE A 238 2.09 -6.13 -11.18
C ILE A 238 1.76 -6.98 -12.44
N ASP A 239 0.61 -7.67 -12.46
CA ASP A 239 0.12 -8.48 -13.57
C ASP A 239 -1.27 -8.05 -14.08
N SER A 240 -1.30 -7.42 -15.25
CA SER A 240 -2.53 -6.89 -15.86
C SER A 240 -3.62 -7.92 -16.26
N ASP A 241 -3.37 -9.22 -16.05
CA ASP A 241 -4.19 -10.39 -16.39
C ASP A 241 -3.94 -11.48 -15.33
N ASP A 242 -4.46 -11.26 -14.12
CA ASP A 242 -4.16 -11.98 -12.86
C ASP A 242 -4.28 -13.51 -12.93
N ASP A 243 -5.24 -14.02 -13.71
CA ASP A 243 -5.46 -15.45 -13.89
C ASP A 243 -4.95 -15.98 -15.25
N ASN A 244 -4.41 -15.10 -16.09
CA ASN A 244 -3.85 -15.33 -17.41
C ASN A 244 -4.80 -16.11 -18.34
N ASP A 245 -6.09 -15.84 -18.23
CA ASP A 245 -7.11 -16.41 -19.09
C ASP A 245 -7.21 -15.70 -20.46
N GLY A 246 -6.53 -14.56 -20.60
CA GLY A 246 -6.39 -13.79 -21.82
C GLY A 246 -7.39 -12.65 -21.97
N ILE A 247 -8.27 -12.44 -20.99
CA ILE A 247 -9.04 -11.23 -20.77
C ILE A 247 -8.31 -10.41 -19.68
N PRO A 248 -7.91 -9.15 -19.95
CA PRO A 248 -7.22 -8.36 -18.93
C PRO A 248 -8.14 -8.01 -17.76
N THR A 249 -7.62 -8.04 -16.53
CA THR A 249 -8.35 -7.77 -15.27
C THR A 249 -9.23 -6.51 -15.34
N LEU A 250 -8.73 -5.43 -15.95
CA LEU A 250 -9.46 -4.17 -16.17
C LEU A 250 -10.81 -4.34 -16.88
N HIS A 251 -11.01 -5.42 -17.63
CA HIS A 251 -12.24 -5.74 -18.35
C HIS A 251 -13.14 -6.70 -17.60
N GLU A 252 -12.67 -7.34 -16.53
CA GLU A 252 -13.41 -8.24 -15.65
C GLU A 252 -13.91 -7.55 -14.40
N ILE A 253 -13.25 -6.48 -13.96
CA ILE A 253 -13.76 -5.68 -12.87
C ILE A 253 -15.11 -5.00 -13.22
N GLY A 254 -15.94 -4.80 -12.19
CA GLY A 254 -17.23 -4.13 -12.34
C GLY A 254 -17.13 -2.61 -12.44
N ASP A 255 -18.23 -1.96 -12.83
CA ASP A 255 -18.32 -0.48 -12.95
C ASP A 255 -18.12 0.30 -11.63
N LYS A 256 -18.02 -0.38 -10.48
CA LYS A 256 -17.89 0.26 -9.17
C LYS A 256 -16.74 -0.35 -8.38
N GLU A 257 -15.92 0.52 -7.80
CA GLU A 257 -14.90 0.17 -6.80
C GLU A 257 -15.47 -0.79 -5.74
N GLY A 258 -14.81 -1.95 -5.60
CA GLY A 258 -15.16 -2.99 -4.63
C GLY A 258 -16.41 -3.83 -4.99
N GLU A 259 -16.94 -3.71 -6.21
CA GLU A 259 -17.89 -4.66 -6.79
C GLU A 259 -17.22 -5.37 -7.98
N TYR A 260 -16.59 -6.51 -7.72
CA TYR A 260 -16.04 -7.39 -8.75
C TYR A 260 -17.14 -8.24 -9.36
N LYS A 261 -16.97 -8.62 -10.64
CA LYS A 261 -17.84 -9.61 -11.26
C LYS A 261 -17.49 -11.01 -10.71
N ASP A 262 -18.46 -11.90 -10.82
CA ASP A 262 -18.49 -13.27 -10.28
C ASP A 262 -19.65 -13.94 -11.03
N PHE A 263 -19.39 -14.28 -12.28
CA PHE A 263 -20.42 -14.63 -13.25
C PHE A 263 -21.14 -15.92 -12.85
N ASP A 264 -20.38 -16.94 -12.45
CA ASP A 264 -20.90 -18.23 -12.01
C ASP A 264 -21.46 -18.25 -10.56
N ASN A 265 -21.11 -17.23 -9.75
CA ASN A 265 -21.46 -17.09 -8.33
C ASN A 265 -20.86 -18.17 -7.41
N ASP A 266 -19.66 -18.67 -7.70
CA ASP A 266 -18.93 -19.59 -6.83
C ASP A 266 -18.15 -18.90 -5.70
N GLY A 267 -17.95 -17.59 -5.84
CA GLY A 267 -17.30 -16.71 -4.89
C GLY A 267 -15.82 -16.42 -5.17
N ILE A 268 -15.29 -16.88 -6.30
CA ILE A 268 -14.06 -16.38 -6.93
C ILE A 268 -14.50 -15.29 -7.93
N PRO A 269 -13.93 -14.07 -7.87
CA PRO A 269 -14.20 -13.05 -8.88
C PRO A 269 -13.66 -13.45 -10.25
N ASP A 270 -14.31 -12.98 -11.33
CA ASP A 270 -13.94 -13.29 -12.72
C ASP A 270 -12.42 -13.09 -12.99
N TYR A 271 -11.85 -11.94 -12.61
CA TYR A 271 -10.40 -11.66 -12.80
C TYR A 271 -9.43 -12.60 -12.05
N LEU A 272 -9.93 -13.50 -11.21
CA LEU A 272 -9.15 -14.51 -10.48
C LEU A 272 -9.59 -15.95 -10.83
N ASP A 273 -10.41 -16.12 -11.86
CA ASP A 273 -11.06 -17.37 -12.25
C ASP A 273 -10.90 -17.70 -13.74
N ALA A 274 -9.94 -18.57 -14.05
CA ALA A 274 -9.66 -18.99 -15.42
C ALA A 274 -10.80 -19.80 -16.13
N ASP A 275 -11.96 -19.99 -15.51
CA ASP A 275 -13.19 -20.62 -16.02
C ASP A 275 -14.41 -19.85 -15.48
N ASP A 276 -14.57 -18.62 -15.96
CA ASP A 276 -15.50 -17.58 -15.46
C ASP A 276 -16.96 -18.02 -15.28
N ASP A 277 -17.45 -18.92 -16.13
CA ASP A 277 -18.83 -19.42 -16.07
C ASP A 277 -18.94 -20.85 -15.52
N ASN A 278 -17.79 -21.46 -15.21
CA ASN A 278 -17.59 -22.76 -14.57
C ASN A 278 -18.36 -23.87 -15.29
N ASP A 279 -18.39 -23.78 -16.61
CA ASP A 279 -18.95 -24.81 -17.48
C ASP A 279 -17.97 -25.98 -17.66
N GLY A 280 -16.67 -25.76 -17.42
CA GLY A 280 -15.59 -26.74 -17.52
C GLY A 280 -14.67 -26.56 -18.73
N ILE A 281 -14.91 -25.55 -19.57
CA ILE A 281 -14.03 -25.07 -20.62
C ILE A 281 -13.33 -23.80 -20.11
N PRO A 282 -11.99 -23.75 -20.07
CA PRO A 282 -11.30 -22.53 -19.62
C PRO A 282 -11.54 -21.35 -20.56
N THR A 283 -11.70 -20.13 -20.00
CA THR A 283 -11.95 -18.89 -20.75
C THR A 283 -11.00 -18.70 -21.94
N ILE A 284 -9.72 -19.02 -21.76
CA ILE A 284 -8.69 -18.85 -22.81
C ILE A 284 -8.96 -19.67 -24.09
N ILE A 285 -9.78 -20.71 -24.02
CA ILE A 285 -10.20 -21.53 -25.16
C ILE A 285 -11.43 -20.94 -25.86
N GLU A 286 -12.24 -20.17 -25.15
CA GLU A 286 -13.51 -19.60 -25.62
C GLU A 286 -13.37 -18.21 -26.25
N ILE A 287 -12.14 -17.69 -26.27
CA ILE A 287 -11.78 -16.39 -26.84
C ILE A 287 -10.88 -16.53 -28.08
N ASP A 288 -10.93 -15.54 -28.99
CA ASP A 288 -9.97 -15.47 -30.11
C ASP A 288 -8.62 -14.88 -29.63
N THR A 289 -7.73 -15.74 -29.13
CA THR A 289 -6.38 -15.33 -28.66
C THR A 289 -5.49 -14.70 -29.73
N GLU A 290 -5.81 -14.86 -31.03
CA GLU A 290 -5.07 -14.24 -32.13
C GLU A 290 -5.60 -12.84 -32.51
N ALA A 291 -6.75 -12.44 -31.95
CA ALA A 291 -7.31 -11.11 -32.15
C ALA A 291 -6.52 -10.05 -31.38
N THR A 292 -6.31 -8.89 -32.02
CA THR A 292 -5.54 -7.78 -31.42
C THR A 292 -6.37 -6.83 -30.58
N GLU A 293 -7.67 -6.74 -30.85
CA GLU A 293 -8.59 -5.85 -30.15
C GLU A 293 -9.51 -6.71 -29.29
N LEU A 294 -9.75 -6.31 -28.03
CA LEU A 294 -10.58 -7.08 -27.10
C LEU A 294 -11.98 -7.37 -27.68
N ALA A 295 -12.60 -6.40 -28.35
CA ALA A 295 -13.92 -6.59 -28.93
C ALA A 295 -13.98 -7.68 -30.03
N ASP A 296 -12.82 -8.02 -30.63
CA ASP A 296 -12.72 -9.13 -31.58
C ASP A 296 -12.33 -10.45 -30.89
N LYS A 297 -11.77 -10.41 -29.65
CA LYS A 297 -11.55 -11.60 -28.80
C LYS A 297 -12.86 -12.18 -28.29
N LEU A 298 -13.77 -11.29 -27.86
CA LEU A 298 -15.04 -11.62 -27.21
C LEU A 298 -16.11 -12.01 -28.24
N SER A 299 -16.17 -13.30 -28.58
CA SER A 299 -17.21 -13.86 -29.46
C SER A 299 -18.55 -13.99 -28.72
N ASP A 300 -19.65 -13.91 -29.48
CA ASP A 300 -21.04 -14.13 -29.03
C ASP A 300 -21.71 -14.89 -30.18
N LEU A 301 -21.70 -16.23 -30.09
CA LEU A 301 -21.99 -17.13 -31.20
C LEU A 301 -23.50 -17.20 -31.50
N ASP A 302 -24.36 -17.21 -30.49
CA ASP A 302 -25.82 -17.23 -30.66
C ASP A 302 -26.46 -15.83 -30.78
N GLY A 303 -25.75 -14.78 -30.36
CA GLY A 303 -26.17 -13.38 -30.44
C GLY A 303 -27.16 -12.96 -29.35
N ASP A 304 -27.20 -13.62 -28.20
CA ASP A 304 -28.06 -13.29 -27.08
C ASP A 304 -27.55 -12.12 -26.22
N GLY A 305 -26.26 -11.77 -26.39
CA GLY A 305 -25.57 -10.67 -25.74
C GLY A 305 -24.71 -11.08 -24.55
N ILE A 306 -24.55 -12.37 -24.26
CA ILE A 306 -23.56 -12.94 -23.35
C ILE A 306 -22.39 -13.45 -24.22
N PRO A 307 -21.15 -13.01 -23.97
CA PRO A 307 -19.99 -13.56 -24.67
C PRO A 307 -19.78 -15.05 -24.36
N ASN A 308 -19.16 -15.79 -25.28
CA ASN A 308 -18.97 -17.24 -25.16
C ASN A 308 -18.30 -17.67 -23.85
N TYR A 309 -17.23 -16.98 -23.42
CA TYR A 309 -16.54 -17.29 -22.15
C TYR A 309 -17.38 -17.07 -20.88
N LEU A 310 -18.55 -16.45 -21.03
CA LEU A 310 -19.55 -16.26 -19.98
C LEU A 310 -20.84 -17.03 -20.29
N ASP A 311 -20.86 -17.94 -21.26
CA ASP A 311 -22.07 -18.61 -21.70
C ASP A 311 -21.93 -20.12 -21.86
N THR A 312 -22.37 -20.83 -20.81
CA THR A 312 -22.44 -22.29 -20.74
C THR A 312 -23.26 -23.01 -21.85
N GLU A 313 -23.82 -22.27 -22.81
CA GLU A 313 -24.69 -22.69 -23.92
C GLU A 313 -24.53 -21.78 -25.16
N ASP A 314 -23.29 -21.46 -25.52
CA ASP A 314 -22.89 -20.36 -26.40
C ASP A 314 -23.38 -20.47 -27.87
N ASP A 315 -23.89 -21.61 -28.33
CA ASP A 315 -24.48 -21.78 -29.66
C ASP A 315 -26.03 -21.74 -29.71
N GLY A 316 -26.69 -21.78 -28.54
CA GLY A 316 -28.13 -21.66 -28.38
C GLY A 316 -28.96 -22.89 -28.84
N ASP A 317 -28.34 -24.07 -28.99
CA ASP A 317 -28.98 -25.31 -29.44
C ASP A 317 -29.66 -26.14 -28.34
N GLY A 318 -29.36 -25.84 -27.08
CA GLY A 318 -29.84 -26.47 -25.87
C GLY A 318 -28.93 -27.56 -25.28
N LYS A 319 -27.68 -27.70 -25.73
CA LYS A 319 -26.61 -28.49 -25.09
C LYS A 319 -25.59 -27.56 -24.44
N LYS A 320 -25.05 -28.00 -23.29
CA LYS A 320 -23.95 -27.27 -22.67
C LYS A 320 -22.69 -27.44 -23.51
N SER A 321 -21.87 -26.41 -23.58
CA SER A 321 -20.64 -26.35 -24.37
C SER A 321 -19.68 -27.47 -23.99
N ILE A 322 -19.50 -27.72 -22.69
CA ILE A 322 -18.72 -28.86 -22.19
C ILE A 322 -19.24 -30.26 -22.62
N ASP A 323 -20.53 -30.42 -22.94
CA ASP A 323 -21.08 -31.70 -23.42
C ASP A 323 -20.73 -31.95 -24.91
N GLU A 324 -20.14 -30.96 -25.58
CA GLU A 324 -19.73 -30.97 -26.99
C GLU A 324 -18.23 -31.28 -27.16
N ASP A 325 -17.44 -31.16 -26.10
CA ASP A 325 -16.08 -31.74 -26.01
C ASP A 325 -16.16 -33.28 -25.86
N LEU A 326 -16.36 -33.97 -26.98
CA LEU A 326 -16.53 -35.42 -27.01
C LEU A 326 -15.21 -36.17 -26.82
N ASN A 327 -14.08 -35.52 -27.12
CA ASN A 327 -12.76 -36.09 -27.01
C ASN A 327 -12.11 -35.88 -25.62
N LEU A 328 -12.68 -34.98 -24.81
CA LEU A 328 -12.28 -34.61 -23.44
C LEU A 328 -10.89 -33.95 -23.38
N ASN A 329 -10.59 -33.07 -24.34
CA ASN A 329 -9.37 -32.26 -24.38
C ASN A 329 -9.53 -30.87 -23.77
N GLY A 330 -10.75 -30.45 -23.41
CA GLY A 330 -11.09 -29.12 -22.92
C GLY A 330 -11.26 -28.08 -24.04
N ASP A 331 -11.46 -28.50 -25.29
CA ASP A 331 -11.71 -27.63 -26.44
C ASP A 331 -12.90 -28.18 -27.23
N SER A 332 -14.10 -27.67 -26.92
CA SER A 332 -15.35 -28.05 -27.62
C SER A 332 -15.35 -27.60 -29.09
N THR A 333 -14.47 -26.66 -29.47
CA THR A 333 -14.45 -26.04 -30.78
C THR A 333 -13.62 -26.82 -31.82
N ASP A 334 -13.01 -27.95 -31.46
CA ASP A 334 -12.14 -28.75 -32.36
C ASP A 334 -12.68 -30.14 -32.77
N ASP A 335 -13.82 -30.55 -32.23
CA ASP A 335 -14.45 -31.85 -32.51
C ASP A 335 -15.38 -31.79 -33.74
N ASP A 336 -15.18 -32.72 -34.69
CA ASP A 336 -16.02 -32.89 -35.90
C ASP A 336 -16.48 -34.36 -35.97
N SER A 337 -17.56 -34.68 -35.25
CA SER A 337 -18.00 -36.05 -35.03
C SER A 337 -18.50 -36.74 -36.30
N ASP A 338 -19.08 -35.98 -37.22
CA ASP A 338 -19.70 -36.50 -38.42
C ASP A 338 -18.80 -36.40 -39.67
N GLY A 339 -17.72 -35.61 -39.58
CA GLY A 339 -16.67 -35.46 -40.57
C GLY A 339 -17.06 -34.55 -41.73
N ASP A 340 -18.02 -33.63 -41.54
CA ASP A 340 -18.51 -32.74 -42.58
C ASP A 340 -17.69 -31.43 -42.73
N GLY A 341 -16.82 -31.16 -41.74
CA GLY A 341 -15.92 -30.02 -41.70
C GLY A 341 -16.47 -28.77 -41.00
N ILE A 342 -17.60 -28.90 -40.28
CA ILE A 342 -18.08 -27.97 -39.26
C ILE A 342 -17.84 -28.65 -37.90
N PHE A 343 -17.33 -27.91 -36.91
CA PHE A 343 -17.13 -28.48 -35.58
C PHE A 343 -18.46 -28.56 -34.83
N ASP A 344 -18.58 -29.55 -33.95
CA ASP A 344 -19.79 -29.93 -33.23
C ASP A 344 -20.35 -28.71 -32.45
N ALA A 345 -19.49 -27.89 -31.82
CA ALA A 345 -19.86 -26.65 -31.12
C ALA A 345 -20.44 -25.52 -32.01
N TYR A 346 -20.47 -25.71 -33.34
CA TYR A 346 -21.13 -24.78 -34.28
C TYR A 346 -22.32 -25.44 -34.99
N GLU A 347 -22.70 -26.65 -34.57
CA GLU A 347 -23.75 -27.46 -35.18
C GLU A 347 -24.98 -27.61 -34.28
N SER A 348 -25.92 -26.69 -34.45
CA SER A 348 -27.25 -26.74 -33.78
C SER A 348 -28.17 -27.92 -34.15
N THR A 349 -27.65 -28.99 -34.78
CA THR A 349 -28.43 -30.16 -35.21
C THR A 349 -27.94 -31.52 -34.71
N LEU A 350 -26.86 -31.57 -33.94
CA LEU A 350 -26.37 -32.82 -33.35
C LEU A 350 -27.11 -33.22 -32.06
#